data_AF-Q2N7T3-F1
#
_entry.id   AF-Q2N7T3-F1
#
_cell.length_a   1.000
_cell.length_b   1.000
_cell.length_c   1.000
_cell.angle_alpha   90.00
_cell.angle_beta   90.00
_cell.angle_gamma   90.00
#
_symmetry.space_group_name_H-M   'P 1'
#
loop_
_entity.id
_entity.type
_entity.pdbx_description
1 polymer ?
#
loop_
_entity_poly.entity_id
_entity_poly.type
_entity_poly.pdbx_seq_one_letter_code
_entity_poly.pdbx_strand_id
1 'polypeptide(L)'
;MHRILVDEKRWIGENRFLHALNYCMLLPGPEAMQLATYIGWLLHGVRGGLVAGCLFVLPGFLSIMALSVLYASFQEASFVQAIFFGIKAAVLAIVIEALLRIGKRALKTWPMYLIAAAAFVAIFAFDAPFPLIIAAAALVGFLGGHFDPARFLVIRARETTEDGESEPEAVLHTGGMAKAQPTWRGAVRTALIWGSIWAAPIIALILLVGPNHVFTELAVFFSKLAVVTFGGAYAVLAYMAQEAVQTHGWLAPGEMLDGLGMAETTPGPLIQVVQFVGFMGGYREADMLGPVASGIAASVIVTWVTFVPCFLWIFLGAPFIEKLRGVKLLTAALSAVTAAVVGVILNLAIWFALHVAFARLDEVRGYGARLLVPDFATIDVASVVIAAAALIAMLRFKIGMLLVLFVSALIGSLYYLAMMAGT
;
A
#
# COMPACT_ATOMS: atom_id res chain seq x y z
N MET A 1 -5.29 16.53 -3.68
CA MET A 1 -6.69 16.52 -3.18
C MET A 1 -7.00 17.77 -2.38
N HIS A 2 -6.38 18.00 -1.22
CA HIS A 2 -6.62 19.18 -0.37
C HIS A 2 -6.70 20.51 -1.15
N ARG A 3 -5.60 20.91 -1.81
CA ARG A 3 -5.55 22.13 -2.65
C ARG A 3 -6.74 22.31 -3.60
N ILE A 4 -7.14 21.24 -4.30
CA ILE A 4 -8.23 21.33 -5.27
C ILE A 4 -9.58 21.41 -4.56
N LEU A 5 -9.82 20.56 -3.57
CA LEU A 5 -11.14 20.38 -2.95
C LEU A 5 -11.47 21.47 -1.92
N VAL A 6 -10.45 21.97 -1.22
CA VAL A 6 -10.55 22.98 -0.16
C VAL A 6 -10.22 24.36 -0.72
N ASP A 7 -9.00 24.56 -1.24
CA ASP A 7 -8.53 25.91 -1.58
C ASP A 7 -9.17 26.45 -2.87
N GLU A 8 -9.12 25.66 -3.95
CA GLU A 8 -9.53 26.09 -5.29
C GLU A 8 -11.04 25.96 -5.52
N LYS A 9 -11.60 24.76 -5.34
CA LYS A 9 -13.01 24.46 -5.63
C LYS A 9 -13.93 24.72 -4.44
N ARG A 10 -13.40 24.79 -3.21
CA ARG A 10 -14.15 25.04 -1.98
C ARG A 10 -15.39 24.15 -1.83
N TRP A 11 -15.28 22.88 -2.21
CA TRP A 11 -16.36 21.89 -2.07
C TRP A 11 -16.57 21.47 -0.61
N ILE A 12 -15.53 21.60 0.20
CA ILE A 12 -15.50 21.20 1.61
C ILE A 12 -14.55 22.13 2.37
N GLY A 13 -14.95 22.57 3.57
CA GLY A 13 -14.10 23.39 4.45
C GLY A 13 -12.94 22.59 5.06
N GLU A 14 -11.89 23.30 5.49
CA GLU A 14 -10.65 22.73 6.08
C GLU A 14 -10.95 21.72 7.18
N ASN A 15 -11.70 22.13 8.21
CA ASN A 15 -12.00 21.29 9.36
C ASN A 15 -12.71 19.98 8.97
N ARG A 16 -13.63 20.05 8.00
CA ARG A 16 -14.39 18.88 7.55
C ARG A 16 -13.56 17.96 6.65
N PHE A 17 -12.63 18.53 5.86
CA PHE A 17 -11.65 17.75 5.11
C PHE A 17 -10.70 17.01 6.03
N LEU A 18 -10.12 17.69 7.02
CA LEU A 18 -9.23 17.07 8.00
C LEU A 18 -9.95 15.99 8.81
N HIS A 19 -11.21 16.21 9.16
CA HIS A 19 -12.02 15.20 9.83
C HIS A 19 -12.21 13.93 8.98
N ALA A 20 -12.57 14.09 7.71
CA ALA A 20 -12.69 12.97 6.78
C ALA A 20 -11.36 12.22 6.61
N LEU A 21 -10.26 12.96 6.48
CA LEU A 21 -8.91 12.39 6.36
C LEU A 21 -8.53 11.57 7.60
N ASN A 22 -8.74 12.14 8.80
CA ASN A 22 -8.43 11.46 10.05
C ASN A 22 -9.22 10.15 10.19
N TYR A 23 -10.47 10.10 9.76
CA TYR A 23 -11.25 8.86 9.74
C TYR A 23 -10.73 7.84 8.73
N CYS A 24 -10.40 8.26 7.51
CA CYS A 24 -9.85 7.35 6.51
C CYS A 24 -8.50 6.76 6.95
N MET A 25 -7.73 7.45 7.79
CA MET A 25 -6.52 6.90 8.43
C MET A 25 -6.81 5.83 9.48
N LEU A 26 -8.03 5.75 10.01
CA LEU A 26 -8.45 4.69 10.95
C LEU A 26 -8.91 3.42 10.23
N LEU A 27 -9.29 3.54 8.97
CA LEU A 27 -9.85 2.45 8.19
C LEU A 27 -8.76 1.66 7.49
N PRO A 28 -8.95 0.35 7.29
CA PRO A 28 -8.00 -0.42 6.51
C PRO A 28 -8.15 -0.09 5.02
N GLY A 29 -7.04 0.11 4.33
CA GLY A 29 -6.99 0.36 2.88
C GLY A 29 -6.37 1.70 2.45
N PRO A 30 -6.43 2.02 1.15
CA PRO A 30 -5.81 3.22 0.58
C PRO A 30 -6.56 4.50 0.97
N GLU A 31 -5.96 5.26 1.89
CA GLU A 31 -6.50 6.51 2.46
C GLU A 31 -7.02 7.49 1.39
N ALA A 32 -6.27 7.70 0.30
CA ALA A 32 -6.63 8.67 -0.73
C ALA A 32 -7.91 8.30 -1.49
N MET A 33 -8.07 7.01 -1.82
CA MET A 33 -9.29 6.51 -2.46
C MET A 33 -10.46 6.61 -1.49
N GLN A 34 -10.28 6.19 -0.25
CA GLN A 34 -11.31 6.26 0.78
C GLN A 34 -11.77 7.68 1.05
N LEU A 35 -10.84 8.64 1.09
CA LEU A 35 -11.15 10.06 1.20
C LEU A 35 -11.94 10.57 -0.01
N ALA A 36 -11.57 10.14 -1.23
CA ALA A 36 -12.31 10.49 -2.44
C ALA A 36 -13.75 9.95 -2.40
N THR A 37 -13.92 8.67 -2.02
CA THR A 37 -15.22 8.03 -1.81
C THR A 37 -16.04 8.75 -0.73
N TYR A 38 -15.40 9.12 0.38
CA TYR A 38 -16.05 9.83 1.48
C TYR A 38 -16.53 11.22 1.06
N ILE A 39 -15.69 12.00 0.39
CA ILE A 39 -16.05 13.35 -0.09
C ILE A 39 -17.12 13.25 -1.18
N GLY A 40 -17.02 12.29 -2.09
CA GLY A 40 -18.08 12.02 -3.07
C GLY A 40 -19.41 11.67 -2.38
N TRP A 41 -19.34 10.89 -1.31
CA TRP A 41 -20.51 10.55 -0.49
C TRP A 41 -21.10 11.76 0.23
N LEU A 42 -20.27 12.65 0.77
CA LEU A 42 -20.73 13.89 1.37
C LEU A 42 -21.49 14.77 0.37
N LEU A 43 -21.00 14.87 -0.87
CA LEU A 43 -21.56 15.77 -1.87
C LEU A 43 -22.84 15.22 -2.51
N HIS A 44 -22.89 13.92 -2.83
CA HIS A 44 -23.99 13.31 -3.60
C HIS A 44 -24.45 11.94 -3.08
N GLY A 45 -24.23 11.64 -1.79
CA GLY A 45 -24.62 10.37 -1.17
C GLY A 45 -23.92 9.16 -1.79
N VAL A 46 -24.51 7.98 -1.65
CA VAL A 46 -23.90 6.71 -2.13
C VAL A 46 -23.46 6.78 -3.59
N ARG A 47 -24.25 7.39 -4.47
CA ARG A 47 -23.90 7.55 -5.90
C ARG A 47 -22.64 8.37 -6.09
N GLY A 48 -22.51 9.49 -5.39
CA GLY A 48 -21.29 10.31 -5.43
C GLY A 48 -20.07 9.56 -4.93
N GLY A 49 -20.21 8.81 -3.84
CA GLY A 49 -19.14 7.99 -3.30
C GLY A 49 -18.69 6.90 -4.27
N LEU A 50 -19.64 6.21 -4.91
CA LEU A 50 -19.35 5.20 -5.93
C LEU A 50 -18.60 5.79 -7.12
N VAL A 51 -19.11 6.89 -7.69
CA VAL A 51 -18.48 7.53 -8.86
C VAL A 51 -17.07 8.02 -8.51
N ALA A 52 -16.90 8.71 -7.38
CA ALA A 52 -15.61 9.21 -6.95
C ALA A 52 -14.60 8.08 -6.69
N GLY A 53 -14.99 7.05 -5.93
CA GLY A 53 -14.12 5.92 -5.61
C GLY A 53 -13.74 5.10 -6.85
N CYS A 54 -14.71 4.80 -7.72
CA CYS A 54 -14.46 4.03 -8.95
C CYS A 54 -13.56 4.80 -9.92
N LEU A 55 -13.84 6.09 -10.17
CA LEU A 55 -13.01 6.91 -11.07
C LEU A 55 -11.63 7.22 -10.49
N PHE A 56 -11.44 7.10 -9.17
CA PHE A 56 -10.11 7.19 -8.55
C PHE A 56 -9.24 5.96 -8.87
N VAL A 57 -9.86 4.78 -8.99
CA VAL A 57 -9.17 3.50 -9.22
C VAL A 57 -9.03 3.19 -10.71
N LEU A 58 -10.07 3.44 -11.51
CA LEU A 58 -10.18 2.96 -12.88
C LEU A 58 -9.05 3.40 -13.84
N PRO A 59 -8.58 4.67 -13.84
CA PRO A 59 -7.49 5.07 -14.72
C PRO A 59 -6.20 4.30 -14.44
N GLY A 60 -5.83 4.16 -13.15
CA GLY A 60 -4.67 3.38 -12.73
C GLY A 60 -4.81 1.91 -13.05
N PHE A 61 -6.01 1.35 -12.87
CA PHE A 61 -6.30 -0.02 -13.23
C PHE A 61 -6.02 -0.31 -14.70
N LEU A 62 -6.51 0.55 -15.60
CA LEU A 62 -6.29 0.42 -17.04
C LEU A 62 -4.82 0.59 -17.42
N SER A 63 -4.14 1.58 -16.83
CA SER A 63 -2.71 1.82 -17.08
C SER A 63 -1.84 0.64 -16.64
N ILE A 64 -2.02 0.14 -15.41
CA ILE A 64 -1.26 -0.99 -14.90
C ILE A 64 -1.63 -2.27 -15.64
N MET A 65 -2.89 -2.48 -16.01
CA MET A 65 -3.26 -3.65 -16.82
C MET A 65 -2.48 -3.68 -18.14
N ALA A 66 -2.46 -2.55 -18.86
CA ALA A 66 -1.75 -2.45 -20.11
C ALA A 66 -0.23 -2.69 -19.92
N LEU A 67 0.36 -2.10 -18.88
CA LEU A 67 1.77 -2.30 -18.56
C LEU A 67 2.08 -3.74 -18.16
N SER A 68 1.22 -4.41 -17.37
CA SER A 68 1.39 -5.82 -16.99
C SER A 68 1.35 -6.75 -18.20
N VAL A 69 0.40 -6.52 -19.13
CA VAL A 69 0.31 -7.30 -20.38
C VAL A 69 1.58 -7.13 -21.21
N LEU A 70 2.04 -5.89 -21.39
CA LEU A 70 3.28 -5.61 -22.11
C LEU A 70 4.49 -6.23 -21.41
N TYR A 71 4.57 -6.10 -20.09
CA TYR A 71 5.64 -6.65 -19.27
C TYR A 71 5.76 -8.17 -19.46
N ALA A 72 4.69 -8.91 -19.23
CA ALA A 72 4.71 -10.37 -19.33
C ALA A 72 4.90 -10.87 -20.77
N SER A 73 4.45 -10.11 -21.77
CA SER A 73 4.55 -10.52 -23.19
C SER A 73 5.90 -10.20 -23.82
N PHE A 74 6.67 -9.23 -23.29
CA PHE A 74 7.94 -8.77 -23.87
C PHE A 74 9.13 -8.90 -22.91
N GLN A 75 8.99 -9.65 -21.80
CA GLN A 75 10.04 -9.84 -20.80
C GLN A 75 11.34 -10.48 -21.35
N GLU A 76 11.25 -11.26 -22.43
CA GLU A 76 12.42 -11.85 -23.10
C GLU A 76 13.15 -10.88 -24.03
N ALA A 77 12.56 -9.72 -24.34
CA ALA A 77 13.25 -8.70 -25.12
C ALA A 77 14.38 -8.09 -24.28
N SER A 78 15.61 -8.20 -24.77
CA SER A 78 16.81 -7.72 -24.07
C SER A 78 16.74 -6.24 -23.67
N PHE A 79 16.04 -5.42 -24.45
CA PHE A 79 15.78 -4.01 -24.13
C PHE A 79 14.93 -3.81 -22.87
N VAL A 80 13.95 -4.68 -22.63
CA VAL A 80 13.06 -4.61 -21.46
C VAL A 80 13.85 -4.93 -20.19
N GLN A 81 14.70 -5.96 -20.24
CA GLN A 81 15.60 -6.32 -19.14
C GLN A 81 16.57 -5.16 -18.79
N ALA A 82 17.10 -4.49 -19.81
CA ALA A 82 18.00 -3.35 -19.68
C ALA A 82 17.35 -2.16 -18.92
N ILE A 83 16.09 -1.87 -19.23
CA ILE A 83 15.30 -0.83 -18.53
C ILE A 83 15.08 -1.20 -17.06
N PHE A 84 14.62 -2.42 -16.80
CA PHE A 84 14.30 -2.86 -15.45
C PHE A 84 15.52 -2.98 -14.55
N PHE A 85 16.70 -3.27 -15.10
CA PHE A 85 17.97 -3.21 -14.35
C PHE A 85 18.15 -1.87 -13.64
N GLY A 86 18.00 -0.76 -14.37
CA GLY A 86 18.11 0.58 -13.80
C GLY A 86 16.96 0.95 -12.86
N ILE A 87 15.74 0.50 -13.18
CA ILE A 87 14.55 0.75 -12.34
C ILE A 87 14.69 0.07 -10.98
N LYS A 88 15.14 -1.18 -10.90
CA LYS A 88 15.29 -1.92 -9.63
C LYS A 88 16.14 -1.15 -8.62
N ALA A 89 17.27 -0.60 -9.08
CA ALA A 89 18.16 0.22 -8.27
C ALA A 89 17.50 1.53 -7.80
N ALA A 90 16.71 2.20 -8.66
CA ALA A 90 15.96 3.39 -8.30
C ALA A 90 14.82 3.09 -7.31
N VAL A 91 14.13 1.96 -7.45
CA VAL A 91 13.03 1.59 -6.57
C VAL A 91 13.53 1.31 -5.16
N LEU A 92 14.72 0.71 -4.99
CA LEU A 92 15.35 0.60 -3.68
C LEU A 92 15.51 1.98 -3.01
N ALA A 93 15.94 2.99 -3.76
CA ALA A 93 16.04 4.35 -3.24
C ALA A 93 14.69 4.94 -2.83
N ILE A 94 13.62 4.67 -3.59
CA ILE A 94 12.24 5.08 -3.27
C ILE A 94 11.77 4.42 -1.95
N VAL A 95 12.02 3.11 -1.79
CA VAL A 95 11.64 2.38 -0.57
C VAL A 95 12.38 2.95 0.64
N ILE A 96 13.69 3.22 0.52
CA ILE A 96 14.48 3.85 1.60
C ILE A 96 13.98 5.27 1.89
N GLU A 97 13.66 6.07 0.86
CA GLU A 97 13.08 7.39 1.08
C GLU A 97 11.76 7.31 1.83
N ALA A 98 10.86 6.40 1.43
CA ALA A 98 9.58 6.18 2.08
C ALA A 98 9.77 5.75 3.55
N LEU A 99 10.70 4.83 3.82
CA LEU A 99 11.09 4.42 5.17
C LEU A 99 11.53 5.62 6.02
N LEU A 100 12.45 6.45 5.51
CA LEU A 100 12.97 7.61 6.22
C LEU A 100 11.89 8.67 6.43
N ARG A 101 11.00 8.86 5.45
CA ARG A 101 9.90 9.82 5.51
C ARG A 101 8.87 9.42 6.56
N ILE A 102 8.46 8.15 6.59
CA ILE A 102 7.50 7.61 7.57
C ILE A 102 8.16 7.54 8.96
N GLY A 103 9.41 7.06 9.03
CA GLY A 103 10.20 6.98 10.27
C GLY A 103 10.34 8.34 10.95
N LYS A 104 10.67 9.39 10.19
CA LYS A 104 10.72 10.77 10.72
C LYS A 104 9.40 11.26 11.30
N ARG A 105 8.25 10.74 10.85
CA ARG A 105 6.93 11.12 11.34
C ARG A 105 6.49 10.28 12.54
N ALA A 106 6.74 8.97 12.49
CA ALA A 106 6.24 8.01 13.48
C ALA A 106 7.18 7.80 14.68
N LEU A 107 8.50 7.89 14.49
CA LEU A 107 9.48 7.62 15.54
C LEU A 107 9.89 8.92 16.24
N LYS A 108 9.08 9.37 17.21
CA LYS A 108 9.36 10.59 18.00
C LYS A 108 9.73 10.32 19.44
N THR A 109 9.33 9.18 19.98
CA THR A 109 9.45 8.82 21.39
C THR A 109 10.09 7.44 21.52
N TRP A 110 10.79 7.19 22.62
CA TRP A 110 11.48 5.91 22.83
C TRP A 110 10.56 4.66 22.71
N PRO A 111 9.27 4.67 23.13
CA PRO A 111 8.41 3.50 22.94
C PRO A 111 8.15 3.22 21.46
N MET A 112 8.01 4.25 20.62
CA MET A 112 7.84 4.05 19.18
C MET A 112 9.08 3.43 18.55
N TYR A 113 10.29 3.85 18.95
CA TYR A 113 11.53 3.22 18.51
C TYR A 113 11.61 1.74 18.92
N LEU A 114 11.21 1.40 20.14
CA LEU A 114 11.18 0.00 20.58
C LEU A 114 10.15 -0.83 19.84
N ILE A 115 8.96 -0.30 19.59
CA ILE A 115 7.93 -1.00 18.81
C ILE A 115 8.42 -1.27 17.39
N ALA A 116 9.06 -0.27 16.76
CA ALA A 116 9.67 -0.44 15.43
C ALA A 116 10.79 -1.49 15.43
N ALA A 117 11.69 -1.45 16.41
CA ALA A 117 12.78 -2.40 16.54
C ALA A 117 12.27 -3.84 16.80
N ALA A 118 11.28 -3.99 17.69
CA ALA A 118 10.66 -5.27 17.98
C ALA A 118 9.92 -5.83 16.75
N ALA A 119 9.17 -4.99 16.04
CA ALA A 119 8.51 -5.37 14.79
C ALA A 119 9.52 -5.83 13.72
N PHE A 120 10.62 -5.08 13.55
CA PHE A 120 11.70 -5.45 12.64
C PHE A 120 12.31 -6.81 13.02
N VAL A 121 12.69 -7.01 14.28
CA VAL A 121 13.29 -8.28 14.74
C VAL A 121 12.31 -9.43 14.58
N ALA A 122 11.04 -9.24 14.94
CA ALA A 122 10.00 -10.27 14.82
C ALA A 122 9.83 -10.76 13.38
N ILE A 123 9.76 -9.85 12.41
CA ILE A 123 9.59 -10.24 11.00
C ILE A 123 10.89 -10.71 10.35
N PHE A 124 12.01 -10.02 10.60
CA PHE A 124 13.28 -10.29 9.93
C PHE A 124 13.94 -11.57 10.42
N ALA A 125 13.97 -11.79 11.75
CA ALA A 125 14.65 -12.93 12.33
C ALA A 125 13.71 -14.12 12.54
N PHE A 126 12.46 -13.89 12.97
CA PHE A 126 11.54 -14.97 13.40
C PHE A 126 10.41 -15.25 12.40
N ASP A 127 10.38 -14.57 11.25
CA ASP A 127 9.34 -14.74 10.23
C ASP A 127 7.91 -14.57 10.80
N ALA A 128 7.77 -13.67 11.79
CA ALA A 128 6.51 -13.47 12.47
C ALA A 128 5.46 -12.89 11.51
N PRO A 129 4.22 -13.43 11.50
CA PRO A 129 3.19 -12.96 10.59
C PRO A 129 2.88 -11.47 10.77
N PHE A 130 2.89 -10.71 9.68
CA PHE A 130 2.61 -9.27 9.69
C PHE A 130 1.30 -8.90 10.44
N PRO A 131 0.16 -9.59 10.25
CA PRO A 131 -1.07 -9.27 10.99
C PRO A 131 -0.91 -9.35 12.52
N LEU A 132 -0.09 -10.30 13.00
CA LEU A 132 0.19 -10.46 14.43
C LEU A 132 1.01 -9.28 14.96
N ILE A 133 2.01 -8.84 14.20
CA ILE A 133 2.84 -7.67 14.54
C ILE A 133 1.98 -6.42 14.66
N ILE A 134 1.07 -6.20 13.70
CA ILE A 134 0.16 -5.04 13.71
C ILE A 134 -0.82 -5.12 14.89
N ALA A 135 -1.41 -6.29 15.15
CA ALA A 135 -2.33 -6.49 16.28
C ALA A 135 -1.62 -6.25 17.63
N ALA A 136 -0.41 -6.77 17.79
CA ALA A 136 0.40 -6.55 18.99
C ALA A 136 0.77 -5.07 19.16
N ALA A 137 1.20 -4.40 18.09
CA ALA A 137 1.51 -2.97 18.11
C ALA A 137 0.27 -2.11 18.46
N ALA A 138 -0.89 -2.43 17.89
CA ALA A 138 -2.15 -1.76 18.20
C ALA A 138 -2.52 -1.94 19.68
N LEU A 139 -2.38 -3.15 20.23
CA LEU A 139 -2.65 -3.44 21.64
C LEU A 139 -1.68 -2.69 22.56
N VAL A 140 -0.38 -2.72 22.27
CA VAL A 140 0.64 -1.99 23.02
C VAL A 140 0.39 -0.48 22.95
N GLY A 141 0.00 0.04 21.79
CA GLY A 141 -0.36 1.45 21.63
C GLY A 141 -1.64 1.85 22.35
N PHE A 142 -2.63 0.97 22.37
CA PHE A 142 -3.89 1.16 23.10
C PHE A 142 -3.66 1.20 24.61
N LEU A 143 -2.94 0.21 25.15
CA LEU A 143 -2.60 0.13 26.57
C LEU A 143 -1.64 1.25 26.96
N GLY A 144 -0.59 1.49 26.17
CA GLY A 144 0.37 2.57 26.39
C GLY A 144 -0.26 3.95 26.33
N GLY A 145 -1.21 4.16 25.42
CA GLY A 145 -2.00 5.40 25.33
C GLY A 145 -2.97 5.59 26.49
N HIS A 146 -3.33 4.53 27.22
CA HIS A 146 -4.11 4.62 28.45
C HIS A 146 -3.25 5.11 29.64
N PHE A 147 -2.01 4.63 29.76
CA PHE A 147 -1.12 4.95 30.89
C PHE A 147 -0.27 6.21 30.67
N ASP A 148 0.26 6.42 29.46
CA ASP A 148 1.14 7.54 29.10
C ASP A 148 0.77 8.10 27.71
N PRO A 149 -0.33 8.87 27.62
CA PRO A 149 -0.80 9.43 26.35
C PRO A 149 0.26 10.29 25.64
N ALA A 150 1.12 10.99 26.40
CA ALA A 150 2.10 11.92 25.84
C ALA A 150 3.16 11.19 24.99
N ARG A 151 3.52 9.96 25.36
CA ARG A 151 4.53 9.18 24.62
C ARG A 151 3.96 8.38 23.45
N PHE A 152 2.68 8.06 23.49
CA PHE A 152 2.02 7.24 22.47
C PHE A 152 1.21 8.05 21.45
N LEU A 153 0.84 9.30 21.73
CA LEU A 153 0.20 10.21 20.78
C LEU A 153 1.23 10.96 19.92
N VAL A 154 1.88 10.22 19.03
CA VAL A 154 2.93 10.77 18.15
C VAL A 154 2.36 11.29 16.83
N ILE A 155 1.41 10.55 16.25
CA ILE A 155 0.67 11.00 15.08
C ILE A 155 -0.55 11.74 15.58
N ARG A 156 -0.45 13.07 15.65
CA ARG A 156 -1.65 13.89 15.81
C ARG A 156 -2.44 13.79 14.51
N ALA A 157 -3.62 13.17 14.57
CA ALA A 157 -4.70 13.48 13.66
C ALA A 157 -4.73 15.00 13.50
N ARG A 158 -4.61 15.53 12.28
CA ARG A 158 -4.31 16.96 12.05
C ARG A 158 -5.32 17.78 12.84
N GLU A 159 -4.84 18.42 13.91
CA GLU A 159 -5.67 19.11 14.88
C GLU A 159 -6.28 20.32 14.17
N THR A 160 -7.60 20.46 14.29
CA THR A 160 -8.27 21.73 14.06
C THR A 160 -7.63 22.74 15.01
N THR A 161 -6.89 23.73 14.48
CA THR A 161 -6.46 24.87 15.29
C THR A 161 -7.72 25.51 15.88
N GLU A 162 -7.83 25.51 17.21
CA GLU A 162 -8.96 26.10 17.94
C GLU A 162 -8.97 27.64 17.90
N ASP A 163 -7.95 28.28 17.31
CA ASP A 163 -7.90 29.73 17.13
C ASP A 163 -8.07 30.09 15.65
N GLY A 164 -9.32 30.24 15.23
CA GLY A 164 -9.68 30.71 13.90
C GLY A 164 -11.18 30.87 13.84
N GLU A 165 -11.64 32.12 13.86
CA GLU A 165 -13.03 32.53 13.74
C GLU A 165 -13.78 31.66 12.73
N SER A 166 -14.97 31.22 13.14
CA SER A 166 -15.92 30.42 12.37
C SER A 166 -16.13 30.95 10.95
N GLU A 167 -15.29 30.53 10.01
CA GLU A 167 -15.58 30.70 8.59
C GLU A 167 -16.82 29.86 8.26
N PRO A 168 -17.80 30.41 7.50
CA PRO A 168 -19.07 29.75 7.27
C PRO A 168 -18.86 28.37 6.63
N GLU A 169 -19.65 27.41 7.08
CA GLU A 169 -19.71 26.03 6.62
C GLU A 169 -19.98 25.97 5.10
N ALA A 170 -18.93 26.10 4.28
CA ALA A 170 -19.01 25.96 2.84
C ALA A 170 -19.16 24.46 2.47
N VAL A 171 -20.35 23.92 2.74
CA VAL A 171 -20.99 22.93 1.88
C VAL A 171 -21.70 23.76 0.81
N LEU A 172 -20.94 24.24 -0.18
CA LEU A 172 -21.52 25.00 -1.29
C LEU A 172 -22.50 24.10 -2.06
N HIS A 173 -23.78 24.29 -1.77
CA HIS A 173 -24.95 23.90 -2.55
C HIS A 173 -25.12 22.41 -2.90
N THR A 174 -25.32 21.52 -1.92
CA THR A 174 -26.18 20.34 -2.15
C THR A 174 -27.11 20.10 -0.96
N GLY A 175 -28.40 20.04 -1.26
CA GLY A 175 -29.46 19.88 -0.27
C GLY A 175 -29.32 18.59 0.55
N GLY A 176 -29.40 18.74 1.86
CA GLY A 176 -30.31 17.93 2.70
C GLY A 176 -30.02 16.45 2.92
N MET A 177 -28.92 15.85 2.45
CA MET A 177 -28.68 14.41 2.68
C MET A 177 -27.86 14.05 3.92
N ALA A 178 -27.18 15.01 4.56
CA ALA A 178 -26.33 14.75 5.73
C ALA A 178 -27.07 14.66 7.08
N LYS A 179 -28.42 14.70 7.09
CA LYS A 179 -29.24 14.66 8.33
C LYS A 179 -30.01 13.36 8.56
N ALA A 180 -29.78 12.31 7.79
CA ALA A 180 -30.34 11.00 8.11
C ALA A 180 -29.63 10.48 9.37
N GLN A 181 -30.31 10.53 10.52
CA GLN A 181 -29.77 9.97 11.76
C GLN A 181 -29.35 8.51 11.52
N PRO A 182 -28.12 8.12 11.86
CA PRO A 182 -27.63 6.80 11.57
C PRO A 182 -28.47 5.76 12.35
N THR A 183 -29.18 4.90 11.62
CA THR A 183 -29.96 3.81 12.22
C THR A 183 -29.16 2.52 12.22
N TRP A 184 -29.20 1.77 13.32
CA TRP A 184 -28.56 0.44 13.40
C TRP A 184 -29.04 -0.50 12.30
N ARG A 185 -30.34 -0.46 11.96
CA ARG A 185 -30.91 -1.23 10.84
C ARG A 185 -30.28 -0.87 9.50
N GLY A 186 -30.02 0.42 9.26
CA GLY A 186 -29.29 0.90 8.09
C GLY A 186 -27.86 0.38 8.06
N ALA A 187 -27.15 0.42 9.19
CA ALA A 187 -25.78 -0.10 9.30
C ALA A 187 -25.71 -1.61 8.99
N VAL A 188 -26.59 -2.41 9.61
CA VAL A 188 -26.66 -3.85 9.35
C VAL A 188 -26.97 -4.13 7.89
N ARG A 189 -27.94 -3.40 7.30
CA ARG A 189 -28.27 -3.55 5.87
C ARG A 189 -27.08 -3.22 4.97
N THR A 190 -26.38 -2.11 5.23
CA THR A 190 -25.18 -1.72 4.48
C THR A 190 -24.07 -2.78 4.62
N ALA A 191 -23.83 -3.26 5.83
CA ALA A 191 -22.85 -4.31 6.09
C ALA A 191 -23.17 -5.61 5.35
N LEU A 192 -24.43 -6.05 5.34
CA LEU A 192 -24.86 -7.25 4.62
C LEU A 192 -24.74 -7.09 3.11
N ILE A 193 -25.18 -5.95 2.55
CA ILE A 193 -25.10 -5.70 1.11
C ILE A 193 -23.64 -5.69 0.65
N TRP A 194 -22.82 -4.82 1.26
CA TRP A 194 -21.44 -4.65 0.83
C TRP A 194 -20.55 -5.83 1.21
N GLY A 195 -20.82 -6.46 2.36
CA GLY A 195 -20.18 -7.72 2.74
C GLY A 195 -20.49 -8.83 1.74
N SER A 196 -21.73 -8.92 1.25
CA SER A 196 -22.10 -9.89 0.21
C SER A 196 -21.45 -9.57 -1.14
N ILE A 197 -21.42 -8.30 -1.56
CA ILE A 197 -20.76 -7.86 -2.80
C ILE A 197 -19.25 -8.21 -2.78
N TRP A 198 -18.62 -8.06 -1.62
CA TRP A 198 -17.21 -8.42 -1.44
C TRP A 198 -17.00 -9.95 -1.39
N ALA A 199 -17.80 -10.67 -0.59
CA ALA A 199 -17.60 -12.10 -0.34
C ALA A 199 -18.09 -13.00 -1.47
N ALA A 200 -19.11 -12.59 -2.24
CA ALA A 200 -19.70 -13.39 -3.32
C ALA A 200 -18.68 -13.93 -4.33
N PRO A 201 -17.77 -13.13 -4.92
CA PRO A 201 -16.79 -13.66 -5.86
C PRO A 201 -15.80 -14.63 -5.21
N ILE A 202 -15.43 -14.42 -3.94
CA ILE A 202 -14.53 -15.31 -3.21
C ILE A 202 -15.20 -16.67 -3.00
N ILE A 203 -16.45 -16.66 -2.53
CA ILE A 203 -17.25 -17.87 -2.33
C ILE A 203 -17.45 -18.60 -3.66
N ALA A 204 -17.77 -17.86 -4.73
CA ALA A 204 -17.92 -18.43 -6.06
C ALA A 204 -16.64 -19.12 -6.54
N LEU A 205 -15.46 -18.50 -6.37
CA LEU A 205 -14.18 -19.09 -6.72
C LEU A 205 -13.90 -20.38 -5.91
N ILE A 206 -14.11 -20.36 -4.59
CA ILE A 206 -13.97 -21.54 -3.74
C ILE A 206 -14.85 -22.69 -4.22
N LEU A 207 -16.09 -22.41 -4.61
CA LEU A 207 -17.06 -23.44 -5.02
C LEU A 207 -16.83 -23.95 -6.46
N LEU A 208 -16.41 -23.07 -7.37
CA LEU A 208 -16.31 -23.39 -8.80
C LEU A 208 -14.95 -23.98 -9.19
N VAL A 209 -13.85 -23.42 -8.67
CA VAL A 209 -12.47 -23.81 -9.03
C VAL A 209 -11.68 -24.41 -7.87
N GLY A 210 -12.20 -24.30 -6.63
CA GLY A 210 -11.59 -24.89 -5.44
C GLY A 210 -10.67 -23.94 -4.66
N PRO A 211 -10.31 -24.29 -3.42
CA PRO A 211 -9.54 -23.44 -2.51
C PRO A 211 -8.07 -23.25 -2.93
N ASN A 212 -7.48 -24.24 -3.59
CA ASN A 212 -6.06 -24.25 -3.98
C ASN A 212 -5.83 -23.70 -5.40
N HIS A 213 -6.87 -23.17 -6.04
CA HIS A 213 -6.72 -22.55 -7.36
C HIS A 213 -6.16 -21.14 -7.21
N VAL A 214 -5.22 -20.74 -8.07
CA VAL A 214 -4.53 -19.43 -7.98
C VAL A 214 -5.49 -18.25 -7.82
N PHE A 215 -6.60 -18.23 -8.57
CA PHE A 215 -7.63 -17.19 -8.41
C PHE A 215 -8.24 -17.13 -7.01
N THR A 216 -8.47 -18.28 -6.38
CA THR A 216 -9.00 -18.37 -5.02
C THR A 216 -7.94 -17.95 -4.01
N GLU A 217 -6.70 -18.39 -4.18
CA GLU A 217 -5.58 -17.99 -3.30
C GLU A 217 -5.37 -16.48 -3.34
N LEU A 218 -5.29 -15.89 -4.54
CA LEU A 218 -5.21 -14.45 -4.75
C LEU A 218 -6.41 -13.75 -4.10
N ALA A 219 -7.64 -14.20 -4.37
CA ALA A 219 -8.84 -13.59 -3.81
C ALA A 219 -8.83 -13.59 -2.28
N VAL A 220 -8.48 -14.71 -1.65
CA VAL A 220 -8.44 -14.87 -0.19
C VAL A 220 -7.29 -14.06 0.42
N PHE A 221 -6.10 -14.12 -0.18
CA PHE A 221 -4.92 -13.38 0.28
C PHE A 221 -5.15 -11.87 0.25
N PHE A 222 -5.57 -11.33 -0.90
CA PHE A 222 -5.81 -9.90 -1.05
C PHE A 222 -7.04 -9.43 -0.26
N SER A 223 -8.04 -10.29 -0.03
CA SER A 223 -9.14 -10.00 0.90
C SER A 223 -8.66 -9.87 2.34
N LYS A 224 -7.76 -10.76 2.79
CA LYS A 224 -7.15 -10.64 4.11
C LYS A 224 -6.37 -9.35 4.21
N LEU A 225 -5.51 -9.06 3.23
CA LEU A 225 -4.76 -7.80 3.17
C LEU A 225 -5.69 -6.59 3.27
N ALA A 226 -6.77 -6.55 2.51
CA ALA A 226 -7.72 -5.42 2.49
C ALA A 226 -8.32 -5.08 3.86
N VAL A 227 -8.39 -6.03 4.80
CA VAL A 227 -8.90 -5.79 6.16
C VAL A 227 -7.82 -5.62 7.22
N VAL A 228 -6.58 -6.05 6.94
CA VAL A 228 -5.45 -5.89 7.87
C VAL A 228 -4.51 -4.73 7.51
N THR A 229 -4.79 -4.00 6.42
CA THR A 229 -3.95 -2.88 5.94
C THR A 229 -4.15 -1.62 6.78
N PHE A 230 -3.52 -1.55 7.96
CA PHE A 230 -3.44 -0.35 8.78
C PHE A 230 -2.05 0.31 8.67
N GLY A 231 -1.97 1.64 8.68
CA GLY A 231 -0.70 2.37 8.68
C GLY A 231 -0.12 2.74 7.30
N GLY A 232 -0.98 2.82 6.28
CA GLY A 232 -0.65 3.32 4.94
C GLY A 232 -0.24 2.23 3.93
N ALA A 233 -0.26 2.58 2.64
CA ALA A 233 -0.03 1.63 1.54
C ALA A 233 1.32 0.90 1.66
N TYR A 234 2.40 1.61 2.03
CA TYR A 234 3.76 1.07 2.07
C TYR A 234 3.96 -0.09 3.06
N ALA A 235 3.21 -0.13 4.17
CA ALA A 235 3.28 -1.22 5.14
C ALA A 235 2.93 -2.58 4.53
N VAL A 236 1.85 -2.58 3.76
CA VAL A 236 1.29 -3.80 3.18
C VAL A 236 2.01 -4.21 1.92
N LEU A 237 2.60 -3.26 1.19
CA LEU A 237 3.49 -3.56 0.09
C LEU A 237 4.69 -4.41 0.54
N ALA A 238 5.25 -4.12 1.72
CA ALA A 238 6.35 -4.89 2.29
C ALA A 238 5.99 -6.35 2.51
N TYR A 239 4.90 -6.60 3.23
CA TYR A 239 4.45 -7.95 3.53
C TYR A 239 4.00 -8.70 2.27
N MET A 240 3.23 -8.03 1.40
CA MET A 240 2.82 -8.59 0.10
C MET A 240 4.01 -8.99 -0.77
N ALA A 241 5.07 -8.17 -0.81
CA ALA A 241 6.30 -8.47 -1.55
C ALA A 241 6.93 -9.78 -1.10
N GLN A 242 7.03 -9.97 0.20
CA GLN A 242 7.61 -11.15 0.78
C GLN A 242 6.77 -12.39 0.45
N GLU A 243 5.45 -12.33 0.66
CA GLU A 243 4.55 -13.46 0.45
C GLU A 243 4.39 -13.82 -1.03
N ALA A 244 4.24 -12.82 -1.90
CA ALA A 244 4.09 -13.05 -3.34
C ALA A 244 5.33 -13.69 -3.97
N VAL A 245 6.51 -13.45 -3.40
CA VAL A 245 7.78 -14.00 -3.91
C VAL A 245 8.15 -15.31 -3.23
N GLN A 246 8.13 -15.36 -1.90
CA GLN A 246 8.69 -16.48 -1.14
C GLN A 246 7.68 -17.59 -0.85
N THR A 247 6.42 -17.22 -0.62
CA THR A 247 5.39 -18.16 -0.15
C THR A 247 4.56 -18.68 -1.31
N HIS A 248 4.07 -17.78 -2.17
CA HIS A 248 3.17 -18.13 -3.26
C HIS A 248 3.85 -18.30 -4.61
N GLY A 249 5.03 -17.70 -4.82
CA GLY A 249 5.73 -17.78 -6.12
C GLY A 249 5.08 -17.01 -7.27
N TRP A 250 4.04 -16.21 -7.00
CA TRP A 250 3.37 -15.35 -7.99
C TRP A 250 4.32 -14.36 -8.66
N LEU A 251 5.35 -13.90 -7.93
CA LEU A 251 6.39 -13.00 -8.43
C LEU A 251 7.78 -13.57 -8.24
N ALA A 252 8.69 -13.24 -9.17
CA ALA A 252 10.12 -13.39 -8.95
C ALA A 252 10.67 -12.18 -8.15
N PRO A 253 11.81 -12.32 -7.44
CA PRO A 253 12.29 -11.30 -6.49
C PRO A 253 12.43 -9.88 -7.04
N GLY A 254 12.79 -9.74 -8.33
CA GLY A 254 12.92 -8.43 -8.97
C GLY A 254 11.61 -7.81 -9.45
N GLU A 255 10.57 -8.60 -9.69
CA GLU A 255 9.36 -8.14 -10.36
C GLU A 255 8.47 -7.30 -9.45
N MET A 256 8.57 -7.48 -8.13
CA MET A 256 7.86 -6.62 -7.20
C MET A 256 8.36 -5.16 -7.29
N LEU A 257 9.66 -4.96 -7.49
CA LEU A 257 10.21 -3.62 -7.70
C LEU A 257 9.70 -3.01 -9.01
N ASP A 258 9.63 -3.84 -10.05
CA ASP A 258 9.14 -3.45 -11.37
C ASP A 258 7.67 -3.01 -11.29
N GLY A 259 6.82 -3.81 -10.64
CA GLY A 259 5.42 -3.47 -10.37
C GLY A 259 5.25 -2.23 -9.49
N LEU A 260 6.11 -2.03 -8.48
CA LEU A 260 6.09 -0.83 -7.65
C LEU A 260 6.46 0.42 -8.45
N GLY A 261 7.48 0.33 -9.31
CA GLY A 261 7.87 1.40 -10.22
C GLY A 261 6.74 1.76 -11.20
N MET A 262 6.01 0.77 -11.73
CA MET A 262 4.81 1.00 -12.55
C MET A 262 3.70 1.69 -11.74
N ALA A 263 3.44 1.26 -10.51
CA ALA A 263 2.39 1.86 -9.68
C ALA A 263 2.70 3.30 -9.24
N GLU A 264 3.96 3.62 -8.96
CA GLU A 264 4.40 4.98 -8.62
C GLU A 264 4.40 5.94 -9.84
N THR A 265 4.48 5.40 -11.06
CA THR A 265 4.50 6.18 -12.32
C THR A 265 3.13 6.35 -12.96
N THR A 266 2.11 5.63 -12.47
CA THR A 266 0.75 5.63 -13.01
C THR A 266 -0.21 6.43 -12.13
N PRO A 267 -1.30 7.00 -12.70
CA PRO A 267 -2.30 7.71 -11.92
C PRO A 267 -3.09 6.74 -11.05
N GLY A 268 -3.31 7.06 -9.78
CA GLY A 268 -4.15 6.26 -8.88
C GLY A 268 -3.49 6.02 -7.51
N PRO A 269 -4.06 5.11 -6.70
CA PRO A 269 -3.46 4.78 -5.42
C PRO A 269 -2.26 3.84 -5.63
N LEU A 270 -1.15 4.11 -4.94
CA LEU A 270 0.06 3.29 -5.00
C LEU A 270 -0.18 1.79 -4.80
N ILE A 271 -1.18 1.45 -3.97
CA ILE A 271 -1.54 0.05 -3.70
C ILE A 271 -1.92 -0.72 -4.97
N GLN A 272 -2.17 -0.07 -6.11
CA GLN A 272 -2.48 -0.75 -7.37
C GLN A 272 -1.42 -1.74 -7.86
N VAL A 273 -0.19 -1.73 -7.34
CA VAL A 273 0.76 -2.82 -7.60
C VAL A 273 0.21 -4.21 -7.21
N VAL A 274 -0.78 -4.30 -6.30
CA VAL A 274 -1.51 -5.55 -6.03
C VAL A 274 -2.12 -6.15 -7.31
N GLN A 275 -2.58 -5.31 -8.24
CA GLN A 275 -3.12 -5.74 -9.52
C GLN A 275 -2.04 -6.39 -10.37
N PHE A 276 -0.83 -5.82 -10.41
CA PHE A 276 0.31 -6.41 -11.11
C PHE A 276 0.68 -7.77 -10.51
N VAL A 277 0.69 -7.90 -9.18
CA VAL A 277 0.91 -9.19 -8.50
C VAL A 277 -0.15 -10.21 -8.92
N GLY A 278 -1.42 -9.81 -8.91
CA GLY A 278 -2.53 -10.64 -9.37
C GLY A 278 -2.36 -11.05 -10.83
N PHE A 279 -1.98 -10.11 -11.70
CA PHE A 279 -1.71 -10.40 -13.10
C PHE A 279 -0.65 -11.49 -13.25
N MET A 280 0.51 -11.33 -12.61
CA MET A 280 1.63 -12.25 -12.76
C MET A 280 1.31 -13.64 -12.18
N GLY A 281 0.64 -13.71 -11.02
CA GLY A 281 0.18 -14.98 -10.46
C GLY A 281 -0.78 -15.70 -11.40
N GLY A 282 -1.81 -15.00 -11.90
CA GLY A 282 -2.73 -15.56 -12.88
C GLY A 282 -2.07 -15.93 -14.21
N TYR A 283 -1.12 -15.13 -14.69
CA TYR A 283 -0.40 -15.36 -15.94
C TYR A 283 0.45 -16.63 -15.91
N ARG A 284 1.04 -16.95 -14.76
CA ARG A 284 1.92 -18.12 -14.59
C ARG A 284 1.19 -19.42 -14.32
N GLU A 285 0.11 -19.37 -13.54
CA GLU A 285 -0.46 -20.57 -12.93
C GLU A 285 -1.85 -20.96 -13.45
N ALA A 286 -2.57 -20.07 -14.15
CA ALA A 286 -3.94 -20.38 -14.57
C ALA A 286 -4.00 -20.89 -16.02
N ASP A 287 -4.07 -22.22 -16.15
CA ASP A 287 -4.16 -22.98 -17.41
C ASP A 287 -5.53 -22.91 -18.13
N MET A 288 -6.57 -22.33 -17.51
CA MET A 288 -7.94 -22.42 -18.05
C MET A 288 -8.24 -21.46 -19.22
N LEU A 289 -7.64 -20.27 -19.26
CA LEU A 289 -8.00 -19.19 -20.19
C LEU A 289 -6.84 -18.74 -21.09
N GLY A 290 -5.66 -19.35 -20.93
CA GLY A 290 -4.39 -18.89 -21.51
C GLY A 290 -3.75 -17.76 -20.69
N PRO A 291 -2.41 -17.58 -20.76
CA PRO A 291 -1.66 -16.75 -19.81
C PRO A 291 -2.17 -15.32 -19.65
N VAL A 292 -2.35 -14.60 -20.76
CA VAL A 292 -2.78 -13.19 -20.73
C VAL A 292 -4.20 -13.05 -20.17
N ALA A 293 -5.14 -13.88 -20.62
CA ALA A 293 -6.53 -13.80 -20.16
C ALA A 293 -6.64 -14.18 -18.67
N SER A 294 -5.87 -15.17 -18.23
CA SER A 294 -5.75 -15.54 -16.82
C SER A 294 -5.18 -14.41 -15.97
N GLY A 295 -4.14 -13.72 -16.44
CA GLY A 295 -3.59 -12.53 -15.78
C GLY A 295 -4.60 -11.37 -15.70
N ILE A 296 -5.36 -11.11 -16.77
CA ILE A 296 -6.42 -10.09 -16.77
C ILE A 296 -7.53 -10.46 -15.77
N ALA A 297 -7.99 -11.71 -15.76
CA ALA A 297 -9.02 -12.17 -14.84
C ALA A 297 -8.55 -12.04 -13.38
N ALA A 298 -7.33 -12.48 -13.08
CA ALA A 298 -6.73 -12.34 -11.76
C ALA A 298 -6.60 -10.87 -11.33
N SER A 299 -6.20 -9.98 -12.24
CA SER A 299 -6.13 -8.53 -11.98
C SER A 299 -7.48 -7.94 -11.60
N VAL A 300 -8.56 -8.33 -12.29
CA VAL A 300 -9.93 -7.91 -11.96
C VAL A 300 -10.33 -8.42 -10.58
N ILE A 301 -10.07 -9.70 -10.29
CA ILE A 301 -10.37 -10.32 -8.98
C ILE A 301 -9.64 -9.58 -7.86
N VAL A 302 -8.31 -9.40 -7.99
CA VAL A 302 -7.49 -8.76 -6.97
C VAL A 302 -7.90 -7.30 -6.75
N THR A 303 -8.16 -6.56 -7.82
CA THR A 303 -8.66 -5.18 -7.74
C THR A 303 -10.00 -5.15 -6.99
N TRP A 304 -10.92 -6.04 -7.34
CA TRP A 304 -12.23 -6.12 -6.68
C TRP A 304 -12.09 -6.36 -5.17
N VAL A 305 -11.41 -7.43 -4.78
CA VAL A 305 -11.31 -7.80 -3.36
C VAL A 305 -10.48 -6.83 -2.53
N THR A 306 -9.61 -6.04 -3.16
CA THR A 306 -8.82 -5.00 -2.49
C THR A 306 -9.64 -3.73 -2.25
N PHE A 307 -10.39 -3.26 -3.24
CA PHE A 307 -11.03 -1.94 -3.19
C PHE A 307 -12.50 -1.97 -2.77
N VAL A 308 -13.24 -3.06 -2.97
CA VAL A 308 -14.64 -3.17 -2.53
C VAL A 308 -14.82 -3.02 -1.01
N PRO A 309 -13.95 -3.60 -0.15
CA PRO A 309 -14.02 -3.39 1.29
C PRO A 309 -13.92 -1.91 1.68
N CYS A 310 -13.21 -1.09 0.91
CA CYS A 310 -13.12 0.34 1.18
C CYS A 310 -14.49 1.03 1.08
N PHE A 311 -15.32 0.64 0.12
CA PHE A 311 -16.70 1.15 0.03
C PHE A 311 -17.55 0.67 1.20
N LEU A 312 -17.40 -0.59 1.62
CA LEU A 312 -18.05 -1.11 2.83
C LEU A 312 -17.73 -0.22 4.03
N TRP A 313 -16.44 0.03 4.29
CA TRP A 313 -16.01 0.81 5.46
C TRP A 313 -16.48 2.26 5.41
N ILE A 314 -16.42 2.90 4.24
CA ILE A 314 -16.91 4.27 4.08
C ILE A 314 -18.42 4.34 4.28
N PHE A 315 -19.21 3.55 3.55
CA PHE A 315 -20.66 3.66 3.65
C PHE A 315 -21.23 3.16 4.97
N LEU A 316 -20.53 2.24 5.65
CA LEU A 316 -20.90 1.76 6.97
C LEU A 316 -20.60 2.80 8.05
N GLY A 317 -19.40 3.37 8.08
CA GLY A 317 -18.95 4.20 9.20
C GLY A 317 -19.04 5.71 8.98
N ALA A 318 -19.11 6.22 7.74
CA ALA A 318 -19.29 7.65 7.48
C ALA A 318 -20.52 8.26 8.17
N PRO A 319 -21.68 7.57 8.28
CA PRO A 319 -22.82 8.09 9.05
C PRO A 319 -22.60 8.19 10.57
N PHE A 320 -21.61 7.48 11.13
CA PHE A 320 -21.35 7.40 12.57
C PHE A 320 -20.12 8.18 13.03
N ILE A 321 -19.37 8.77 12.08
CA ILE A 321 -18.08 9.41 12.30
C ILE A 321 -18.11 10.57 13.30
N GLU A 322 -19.22 11.32 13.39
CA GLU A 322 -19.38 12.43 14.35
C GLU A 322 -19.23 11.95 15.80
N LYS A 323 -19.54 10.67 16.08
CA LYS A 323 -19.40 10.03 17.41
C LYS A 323 -18.00 9.47 17.68
N LEU A 324 -17.16 9.31 16.65
CA LEU A 324 -15.79 8.81 16.77
C LEU A 324 -14.77 9.94 17.01
N ARG A 325 -15.23 11.19 17.10
CA ARG A 325 -14.41 12.38 17.33
C ARG A 325 -13.64 12.29 18.66
N GLY A 326 -12.31 12.36 18.59
CA GLY A 326 -11.46 12.64 19.75
C GLY A 326 -11.09 11.45 20.63
N VAL A 327 -11.30 10.20 20.19
CA VAL A 327 -10.89 9.02 20.96
C VAL A 327 -9.36 8.88 20.94
N LYS A 328 -8.69 9.54 21.90
CA LYS A 328 -7.23 9.57 22.04
C LYS A 328 -6.60 8.17 22.04
N LEU A 329 -7.26 7.18 22.65
CA LEU A 329 -6.76 5.80 22.66
C LEU A 329 -6.65 5.18 21.26
N LEU A 330 -7.58 5.48 20.35
CA LEU A 330 -7.54 4.93 18.99
C LEU A 330 -6.38 5.56 18.20
N THR A 331 -6.16 6.86 18.37
CA THR A 331 -5.01 7.58 17.79
C THR A 331 -3.67 7.06 18.33
N ALA A 332 -3.60 6.71 19.62
CA ALA A 332 -2.43 6.11 20.24
C ALA A 332 -2.13 4.71 19.68
N ALA A 333 -3.17 3.87 19.53
CA ALA A 333 -3.05 2.56 18.89
C ALA A 333 -2.49 2.67 17.46
N LEU A 334 -3.03 3.60 16.65
CA LEU A 334 -2.54 3.81 15.28
C LEU A 334 -1.12 4.39 15.19
N SER A 335 -0.74 5.24 16.15
CA SER A 335 0.64 5.74 16.23
C SER A 335 1.62 4.58 16.44
N ALA A 336 1.28 3.65 17.33
CA ALA A 336 2.07 2.44 17.55
C ALA A 336 2.09 1.51 16.34
N VAL A 337 0.94 1.33 15.66
CA VAL A 337 0.87 0.59 14.39
C VAL A 337 1.81 1.20 13.35
N THR A 338 1.80 2.52 13.19
CA THR A 338 2.67 3.19 12.22
C THR A 338 4.15 3.08 12.60
N ALA A 339 4.47 3.08 13.90
CA ALA A 339 5.83 2.79 14.36
C ALA A 339 6.26 1.35 14.03
N ALA A 340 5.41 0.35 14.26
CA ALA A 340 5.68 -1.03 13.86
C ALA A 340 5.89 -1.18 12.35
N VAL A 341 5.07 -0.48 11.55
CA VAL A 341 5.19 -0.40 10.10
C VAL A 341 6.57 0.10 9.66
N VAL A 342 7.17 1.06 10.36
CA VAL A 342 8.55 1.50 10.05
C VAL A 342 9.54 0.34 10.19
N GLY A 343 9.39 -0.50 11.21
CA GLY A 343 10.20 -1.71 11.37
C GLY A 343 9.98 -2.74 10.24
N VAL A 344 8.73 -2.94 9.83
CA VAL A 344 8.38 -3.84 8.72
C VAL A 344 8.93 -3.33 7.38
N ILE A 345 8.84 -2.04 7.11
CA ILE A 345 9.41 -1.43 5.89
C ILE A 345 10.93 -1.53 5.92
N LEU A 346 11.57 -1.42 7.08
CA LEU A 346 13.02 -1.62 7.20
C LEU A 346 13.43 -3.05 6.83
N ASN A 347 12.67 -4.06 7.26
CA ASN A 347 12.88 -5.45 6.81
C ASN A 347 12.82 -5.58 5.29
N LEU A 348 11.79 -4.99 4.66
CA LEU A 348 11.68 -4.98 3.21
C LEU A 348 12.84 -4.23 2.52
N ALA A 349 13.23 -3.08 3.06
CA ALA A 349 14.32 -2.28 2.49
C ALA A 349 15.64 -3.06 2.51
N ILE A 350 15.94 -3.78 3.60
CA ILE A 350 17.11 -4.66 3.69
C ILE A 350 16.96 -5.83 2.72
N TRP A 351 15.79 -6.46 2.67
CA TRP A 351 15.52 -7.57 1.76
C TRP A 351 15.75 -7.17 0.29
N PHE A 352 15.22 -6.04 -0.15
CA PHE A 352 15.47 -5.49 -1.49
C PHE A 352 16.92 -5.09 -1.69
N ALA A 353 17.54 -4.43 -0.71
CA ALA A 353 18.94 -4.04 -0.82
C ALA A 353 19.84 -5.25 -1.09
N LEU A 354 19.58 -6.37 -0.41
CA LEU A 354 20.31 -7.62 -0.62
C LEU A 354 20.08 -8.19 -2.02
N HIS A 355 18.82 -8.26 -2.49
CA HIS A 355 18.49 -8.80 -3.83
C HIS A 355 18.90 -7.89 -4.99
N VAL A 356 19.07 -6.58 -4.74
CA VAL A 356 19.58 -5.63 -5.73
C VAL A 356 21.11 -5.61 -5.74
N ALA A 357 21.75 -5.77 -4.58
CA ALA A 357 23.20 -5.71 -4.47
C ALA A 357 23.91 -7.04 -4.78
N PHE A 358 23.27 -8.18 -4.56
CA PHE A 358 23.90 -9.51 -4.68
C PHE A 358 23.08 -10.44 -5.56
N ALA A 359 23.74 -11.17 -6.44
CA ALA A 359 23.08 -12.16 -7.31
C ALA A 359 22.75 -13.47 -6.57
N ARG A 360 23.50 -13.82 -5.52
CA ARG A 360 23.25 -15.00 -4.68
C ARG A 360 23.12 -14.63 -3.21
N LEU A 361 22.08 -15.15 -2.58
CA LEU A 361 21.81 -15.03 -1.15
C LEU A 361 21.60 -16.44 -0.59
N ASP A 362 22.36 -16.78 0.43
CA ASP A 362 22.19 -18.02 1.18
C ASP A 362 21.31 -17.78 2.41
N GLU A 363 20.65 -18.84 2.86
CA GLU A 363 19.81 -18.79 4.05
C GLU A 363 20.43 -19.63 5.17
N VAL A 364 20.75 -18.99 6.28
CA VAL A 364 21.24 -19.67 7.49
C VAL A 364 20.14 -19.69 8.53
N ARG A 365 19.79 -20.89 9.01
CA ARG A 365 18.84 -21.11 10.10
C ARG A 365 19.57 -21.51 11.38
N GLY A 366 19.29 -20.81 12.48
CA GLY A 366 19.88 -21.11 13.79
C GLY A 366 19.12 -20.43 14.94
N TYR A 367 18.99 -21.11 16.08
CA TYR A 367 18.27 -20.61 17.28
C TYR A 367 16.82 -20.14 17.02
N GLY A 368 16.13 -20.75 16.05
CA GLY A 368 14.79 -20.33 15.64
C GLY A 368 14.76 -19.05 14.79
N ALA A 369 15.92 -18.50 14.44
CA ALA A 369 16.07 -17.36 13.55
C ALA A 369 16.49 -17.77 12.14
N ARG A 370 15.99 -17.03 11.15
CA ARG A 370 16.34 -17.11 9.72
C ARG A 370 17.10 -15.85 9.33
N LEU A 371 18.31 -15.99 8.78
CA LEU A 371 19.12 -14.86 8.32
C LEU A 371 19.57 -15.07 6.89
N LEU A 372 19.36 -14.05 6.06
CA LEU A 372 19.87 -13.99 4.69
C LEU A 372 21.33 -13.54 4.74
N VAL A 373 22.24 -14.38 4.24
CA VAL A 373 23.67 -14.11 4.18
C VAL A 373 24.07 -13.95 2.71
N PRO A 374 24.52 -12.76 2.29
CA PRO A 374 24.93 -12.55 0.90
C PRO A 374 26.28 -13.20 0.59
N ASP A 375 26.40 -13.76 -0.61
CA ASP A 375 27.71 -14.13 -1.16
C ASP A 375 28.38 -12.86 -1.72
N PHE A 376 29.37 -12.35 -0.98
CA PHE A 376 30.12 -11.15 -1.34
C PHE A 376 30.86 -11.25 -2.68
N ALA A 377 31.12 -12.46 -3.20
CA ALA A 377 31.70 -12.63 -4.52
C ALA A 377 30.72 -12.26 -5.66
N THR A 378 29.42 -12.18 -5.37
CA THR A 378 28.35 -11.95 -6.35
C THR A 378 27.80 -10.53 -6.34
N ILE A 379 28.57 -9.57 -5.81
CA ILE A 379 28.15 -8.17 -5.73
C ILE A 379 28.01 -7.54 -7.13
N ASP A 380 26.85 -6.95 -7.40
CA ASP A 380 26.59 -6.14 -8.57
C ASP A 380 26.89 -4.66 -8.27
N VAL A 381 28.13 -4.27 -8.54
CA VAL A 381 28.62 -2.92 -8.28
C VAL A 381 27.81 -1.87 -9.05
N ALA A 382 27.35 -2.16 -10.27
CA ALA A 382 26.62 -1.19 -11.07
C ALA A 382 25.24 -0.91 -10.47
N SER A 383 24.51 -1.95 -10.07
CA SER A 383 23.23 -1.81 -9.35
C SER A 383 23.39 -1.01 -8.05
N VAL A 384 24.44 -1.29 -7.28
CA VAL A 384 24.73 -0.56 -6.03
C VAL A 384 25.03 0.92 -6.29
N VAL A 385 25.83 1.23 -7.32
CA VAL A 385 26.18 2.62 -7.66
C VAL A 385 24.96 3.39 -8.15
N ILE A 386 24.12 2.79 -9.02
CA ILE A 386 22.89 3.42 -9.49
C ILE A 386 21.93 3.67 -8.32
N ALA A 387 21.79 2.70 -7.40
CA ALA A 387 20.93 2.84 -6.23
C ALA A 387 21.43 3.95 -5.29
N ALA A 388 22.74 4.02 -5.03
CA ALA A 388 23.35 5.06 -4.23
C ALA A 388 23.17 6.45 -4.86
N ALA A 389 23.40 6.57 -6.17
CA ALA A 389 23.19 7.80 -6.92
C ALA A 389 21.72 8.25 -6.88
N ALA A 390 20.77 7.33 -7.09
CA ALA A 390 19.34 7.58 -6.97
C ALA A 390 18.96 8.06 -5.56
N LEU A 391 19.49 7.41 -4.52
CA LEU A 391 19.23 7.79 -3.14
C LEU A 391 19.75 9.19 -2.82
N ILE A 392 20.96 9.54 -3.28
CA ILE A 392 21.53 10.88 -3.12
C ILE A 392 20.67 11.91 -3.89
N ALA A 393 20.29 11.61 -5.13
CA ALA A 393 19.42 12.47 -5.94
C ALA A 393 18.09 12.80 -5.23
N MET A 394 17.44 11.78 -4.66
CA MET A 394 16.16 11.95 -3.97
C MET A 394 16.33 12.65 -2.61
N LEU A 395 17.27 12.20 -1.77
CA LEU A 395 17.38 12.71 -0.39
C LEU A 395 18.08 14.07 -0.30
N ARG A 396 19.17 14.26 -1.04
CA ARG A 396 20.02 15.46 -0.93
C ARG A 396 19.59 16.56 -1.88
N PHE A 397 19.21 16.19 -3.10
CA PHE A 397 18.83 17.13 -4.16
C PHE A 397 17.31 17.26 -4.32
N LYS A 398 16.50 16.43 -3.65
CA LYS A 398 15.03 16.44 -3.71
C LYS A 398 14.49 16.33 -5.14
N ILE A 399 15.22 15.60 -5.99
CA ILE A 399 14.82 15.36 -7.37
C ILE A 399 13.57 14.49 -7.37
N GLY A 400 12.61 14.82 -8.23
CA GLY A 400 11.35 14.08 -8.33
C GLY A 400 11.57 12.62 -8.74
N MET A 401 10.85 11.72 -8.07
CA MET A 401 10.91 10.27 -8.28
C MET A 401 10.82 9.84 -9.75
N LEU A 402 9.92 10.44 -10.53
CA LEU A 402 9.75 10.12 -11.96
C LEU A 402 11.05 10.36 -12.76
N LEU A 403 11.75 11.46 -12.48
CA LEU A 403 13.00 11.77 -13.16
C LEU A 403 14.12 10.82 -12.73
N VAL A 404 14.17 10.47 -11.44
CA VAL A 404 15.15 9.49 -10.93
C VAL A 404 14.92 8.13 -11.58
N LEU A 405 13.68 7.66 -11.67
CA LEU A 405 13.34 6.41 -12.35
C LEU A 405 13.76 6.45 -13.83
N PHE A 406 13.45 7.53 -14.54
CA PHE A 406 13.82 7.68 -15.94
C PHE A 406 15.33 7.68 -16.17
N VAL A 407 16.07 8.47 -15.37
CA VAL A 407 17.54 8.55 -15.48
C VAL A 407 18.19 7.23 -15.11
N SER A 408 17.74 6.58 -14.05
CA SER A 408 18.27 5.27 -13.67
C SER A 408 17.95 4.20 -14.72
N ALA A 409 16.74 4.20 -15.28
CA ALA A 409 16.38 3.32 -16.39
C ALA A 409 17.28 3.54 -17.61
N LEU A 410 17.59 4.81 -17.95
CA LEU A 410 18.48 5.14 -19.06
C LEU A 410 19.92 4.69 -18.80
N ILE A 411 20.47 5.00 -17.63
CA ILE A 411 21.83 4.60 -17.24
C ILE A 411 21.94 3.07 -17.18
N GLY A 412 20.96 2.40 -16.57
CA GLY A 412 20.88 0.95 -16.50
C GLY A 412 20.79 0.32 -17.88
N SER A 413 20.00 0.91 -18.78
CA SER A 413 19.86 0.41 -20.16
C SER A 413 21.16 0.52 -20.93
N LEU A 414 21.83 1.67 -20.85
CA LEU A 414 23.12 1.91 -21.50
C LEU A 414 24.20 0.96 -20.96
N TYR A 415 24.25 0.76 -19.65
CA TYR A 415 25.18 -0.17 -19.01
C TYR A 415 24.94 -1.62 -19.43
N TYR A 416 23.68 -2.07 -19.39
CA TYR A 416 23.31 -3.43 -19.75
C TYR A 416 23.60 -3.74 -21.22
N LEU A 417 23.27 -2.81 -22.12
CA LEU A 417 23.57 -2.93 -23.55
C LEU A 417 25.09 -2.93 -23.81
N ALA A 418 25.86 -2.11 -23.09
CA ALA A 418 27.32 -2.09 -23.21
C ALA A 418 27.97 -3.40 -22.74
N MET A 419 27.45 -4.03 -21.68
CA MET A 419 27.95 -5.33 -21.23
C MET A 419 27.59 -6.46 -22.20
N MET A 420 26.37 -6.48 -22.75
CA MET A 420 25.98 -7.48 -23.74
C MET A 420 26.71 -7.32 -25.08
N ALA A 421 27.12 -6.11 -25.46
CA ALA A 421 27.91 -5.89 -26.68
C ALA A 421 29.38 -6.33 -26.54
N GLY A 422 29.85 -6.57 -25.32
CA GLY A 422 31.22 -7.01 -25.02
C GLY A 422 31.40 -8.52 -24.82
N THR A 423 30.30 -9.28 -24.83
CA THR A 423 30.25 -10.76 -24.81
C THR A 423 29.84 -11.27 -26.18
#